data_AF-X0UXG4-F1
#
_entry.id   AF-X0UXG4-F1
#
_cell.length_a   1.000
_cell.length_b   1.000
_cell.length_c   1.000
_cell.angle_alpha   90.00
_cell.angle_beta   90.00
_cell.angle_gamma   90.00
#
_symmetry.space_group_name_H-M   'P 1'
#
loop_
_entity.id
_entity.type
_entity.pdbx_description
1 polymer ?
#
loop_
_entity_poly.entity_id
_entity_poly.type
_entity_poly.pdbx_seq_one_letter_code
_entity_poly.pdbx_strand_id
1 'polypeptide(L)'
;MLQTGHLTPPDSLLRDLETIQDISIDMRRLGASFRGGGVAAFIMISTDNDNTGLLADILYNHTQRLKVKGGDDLVILLGGRINTDQEIVGFRDVQCQKHVSLKDKSQGEIRGILEKAVSA
;
A
#
# COMPACT_ATOMS: atom_id res chain seq x y z
N MET A 1 -3.98 -3.47 -3.91
CA MET A 1 -4.27 -2.33 -2.99
C MET A 1 -3.30 -2.37 -1.82
N LEU A 2 -2.83 -1.21 -1.38
CA LEU A 2 -1.97 -1.04 -0.22
C LEU A 2 -2.75 -0.38 0.92
N GLN A 3 -2.35 -0.68 2.15
CA GLN A 3 -2.75 0.04 3.35
C GLN A 3 -1.48 0.51 4.07
N THR A 4 -1.36 1.81 4.29
CA THR A 4 -0.27 2.36 5.11
C THR A 4 -0.58 2.21 6.59
N GLY A 5 0.47 2.23 7.41
CA GLY A 5 0.33 2.48 8.82
C GLY A 5 0.01 3.96 9.12
N HIS A 6 0.00 4.30 10.41
CA HIS A 6 -0.57 5.56 10.91
C HIS A 6 0.46 6.64 11.18
N LEU A 7 1.75 6.28 11.25
CA LEU A 7 2.82 7.18 11.66
C LEU A 7 3.50 7.85 10.45
N THR A 8 3.55 7.14 9.33
CA THR A 8 4.24 7.61 8.13
C THR A 8 3.23 8.08 7.08
N PRO A 9 3.28 9.36 6.66
CA PRO A 9 2.43 9.86 5.60
C PRO A 9 2.67 9.10 4.29
N PRO A 10 1.60 8.87 3.49
CA PRO A 10 1.72 8.15 2.23
C PRO A 10 2.51 8.94 1.18
N ASP A 11 2.72 10.25 1.34
CA ASP A 11 3.30 11.15 0.34
C ASP A 11 4.65 10.68 -0.21
N SER A 12 5.51 10.14 0.66
CA SER A 12 6.82 9.61 0.23
C SER A 12 6.70 8.33 -0.60
N LEU A 13 5.67 7.51 -0.34
CA LEU A 13 5.36 6.34 -1.16
C LEU A 13 4.74 6.79 -2.49
N LEU A 14 3.80 7.75 -2.46
CA LEU A 14 3.16 8.29 -3.66
C LEU A 14 4.18 8.87 -4.63
N ARG A 15 5.11 9.70 -4.14
CA ARG A 15 6.18 10.26 -4.97
C ARG A 15 7.05 9.20 -5.63
N ASP A 16 7.37 8.12 -4.91
CA ASP A 16 8.15 7.03 -5.49
C ASP A 16 7.33 6.27 -6.54
N LEU A 17 6.03 6.06 -6.30
CA LEU A 17 5.12 5.40 -7.25
C LEU A 17 4.93 6.21 -8.54
N GLU A 18 4.88 7.54 -8.46
CA GLU A 18 4.78 8.45 -9.61
C GLU A 18 5.97 8.36 -10.58
N THR A 19 7.06 7.69 -10.19
CA THR A 19 8.20 7.43 -11.10
C THR A 19 7.94 6.29 -12.09
N ILE A 20 6.91 5.47 -11.86
CA ILE A 20 6.50 4.40 -12.77
C ILE A 20 5.65 5.00 -13.91
N GLN A 21 6.02 4.73 -15.16
CA GLN A 21 5.20 5.12 -16.31
C GLN A 21 3.91 4.29 -16.36
N ASP A 22 2.82 4.90 -16.82
CA ASP A 22 1.52 4.25 -16.98
C ASP A 22 0.96 3.62 -15.69
N ILE A 23 1.15 4.31 -14.57
CA ILE A 23 0.53 4.00 -13.28
C ILE A 23 -0.68 4.90 -13.02
N SER A 24 -1.78 4.31 -12.55
CA SER A 24 -2.92 5.03 -11.99
C SER A 24 -2.98 4.77 -10.50
N ILE A 25 -3.08 5.84 -9.71
CA ILE A 25 -3.09 5.82 -8.25
C ILE A 25 -4.37 6.49 -7.76
N ASP A 26 -5.18 5.78 -6.96
CA ASP A 26 -6.28 6.38 -6.18
C ASP A 26 -5.98 6.16 -4.69
N MET A 27 -6.03 7.24 -3.91
CA MET A 27 -5.75 7.22 -2.48
C MET A 27 -6.97 7.67 -1.69
N ARG A 28 -7.37 6.87 -0.71
CA ARG A 28 -8.42 7.19 0.26
C ARG A 28 -7.86 7.21 1.67
N ARG A 29 -8.32 8.13 2.52
CA ARG A 29 -7.88 8.23 3.92
C ARG A 29 -8.78 7.42 4.82
N LEU A 30 -8.21 6.72 5.80
CA LEU A 30 -8.99 6.10 6.85
C LEU A 30 -9.48 7.18 7.82
N GLY A 31 -10.80 7.30 8.00
CA GLY A 31 -11.44 8.30 8.86
C GLY A 31 -11.24 8.14 10.37
N ALA A 32 -10.42 7.17 10.79
CA ALA A 32 -10.09 6.95 12.19
C ALA A 32 -8.73 7.59 12.52
N SER A 33 -8.74 8.59 13.40
CA SER A 33 -7.51 9.06 14.05
C SER A 33 -7.03 8.01 15.05
N PHE A 34 -5.75 7.64 14.97
CA PHE A 34 -5.15 6.68 15.91
C PHE A 34 -4.94 7.34 17.27
N ARG A 35 -5.03 6.58 18.37
CA ARG A 35 -4.89 7.11 19.74
C ARG A 35 -3.54 7.83 19.99
N GLY A 36 -2.51 7.52 19.21
CA GLY A 36 -1.20 8.20 19.23
C GLY A 36 -1.07 9.37 18.26
N GLY A 37 -2.15 9.77 17.58
CA GLY A 37 -2.11 10.68 16.44
C GLY A 37 -1.81 9.95 15.12
N GLY A 38 -1.97 10.66 14.01
CA GLY A 38 -1.70 10.12 12.66
C GLY A 38 -2.94 9.59 11.92
N VAL A 39 -2.74 9.24 10.65
CA VAL A 39 -3.78 8.84 9.69
C VAL A 39 -3.21 7.74 8.80
N ALA A 40 -3.98 6.68 8.58
CA ALA A 40 -3.66 5.64 7.60
C ALA A 40 -4.37 5.92 6.27
N ALA A 41 -3.82 5.41 5.17
CA ALA A 41 -4.42 5.52 3.86
C ALA A 41 -4.52 4.15 3.17
N PHE A 42 -5.52 4.03 2.30
CA PHE A 42 -5.64 2.96 1.32
C PHE A 42 -5.23 3.51 -0.03
N ILE A 43 -4.34 2.79 -0.73
CA ILE A 43 -3.80 3.20 -2.03
C ILE A 43 -4.13 2.09 -3.03
N MET A 44 -4.98 2.40 -3.99
CA MET A 44 -5.26 1.56 -5.15
C MET A 44 -4.27 1.92 -6.23
N ILE A 45 -3.59 0.90 -6.75
CA ILE A 45 -2.59 1.03 -7.80
C ILE A 45 -3.06 0.15 -8.95
N SER A 46 -3.21 0.75 -10.13
CA SER A 46 -3.44 0.05 -11.39
C SER A 46 -2.24 0.31 -12.29
N THR A 47 -1.61 -0.74 -12.79
CA THR A 47 -0.42 -0.65 -13.65
C THR A 47 -0.27 -1.95 -14.44
N ASP A 48 0.54 -1.92 -15.49
CA ASP A 48 0.83 -3.09 -16.30
C ASP A 48 1.70 -4.11 -15.56
N ASN A 49 1.57 -5.38 -15.95
CA ASN A 49 2.28 -6.49 -15.31
C ASN A 49 3.80 -6.34 -15.37
N ASP A 50 4.32 -5.70 -16.42
CA ASP A 50 5.75 -5.46 -16.62
C ASP A 50 6.34 -4.55 -15.54
N ASN A 51 5.52 -3.70 -14.90
CA ASN A 51 5.93 -2.83 -13.81
C ASN A 51 6.00 -3.53 -12.44
N THR A 52 5.64 -4.82 -12.36
CA THR A 52 5.63 -5.56 -11.08
C THR A 52 7.01 -5.57 -10.40
N GLY A 53 8.09 -5.66 -11.18
CA GLY A 53 9.45 -5.58 -10.66
C GLY A 53 9.74 -4.23 -10.02
N LEU A 54 9.52 -3.14 -10.76
CA LEU A 54 9.72 -1.76 -10.27
C LEU A 54 8.85 -1.45 -9.04
N LEU A 55 7.60 -1.91 -9.05
CA LEU A 55 6.69 -1.76 -7.92
C LEU A 55 7.23 -2.48 -6.69
N ALA A 56 7.73 -3.72 -6.84
CA ALA A 56 8.33 -4.45 -5.72
C ALA A 56 9.51 -3.70 -5.10
N ASP A 57 10.35 -3.07 -5.92
CA ASP A 57 11.53 -2.32 -5.50
C ASP A 57 11.14 -1.07 -4.71
N ILE A 58 10.16 -0.31 -5.21
CA ILE A 58 9.62 0.87 -4.52
C ILE A 58 9.03 0.48 -3.16
N LEU A 59 8.23 -0.58 -3.11
CA LEU A 59 7.61 -1.06 -1.87
C LEU A 59 8.67 -1.55 -0.88
N TYR A 60 9.67 -2.29 -1.35
CA TYR A 60 10.78 -2.74 -0.53
C TYR A 60 11.57 -1.57 0.06
N ASN A 61 11.96 -0.60 -0.77
CA ASN A 61 12.70 0.58 -0.31
C ASN A 61 11.87 1.39 0.69
N HIS A 62 10.56 1.51 0.46
CA HIS A 62 9.67 2.15 1.40
C HIS A 62 9.64 1.43 2.75
N THR A 63 9.49 0.11 2.78
CA THR A 63 9.45 -0.65 4.06
C THR A 63 10.78 -0.55 4.81
N GLN A 64 11.93 -0.48 4.13
CA GLN A 64 13.22 -0.21 4.80
C GLN A 64 13.23 1.16 5.49
N ARG A 65 12.66 2.19 4.86
CA ARG A 65 12.54 3.53 5.49
C ARG A 65 11.61 3.50 6.70
N LEU A 66 10.54 2.71 6.67
CA LEU A 66 9.62 2.54 7.82
C LEU A 66 10.31 1.89 9.02
N LYS A 67 11.21 0.91 8.80
CA LYS A 67 11.97 0.28 9.89
C LYS A 67 12.82 1.27 10.67
N VAL A 68 13.51 2.17 9.96
CA VAL A 68 14.39 3.19 10.58
C VAL A 68 13.59 4.18 11.45
N LYS A 69 12.34 4.49 11.06
CA LYS A 69 11.52 5.53 11.71
C LYS A 69 10.67 5.06 12.89
N GLY A 70 10.70 3.78 13.26
CA GLY A 70 9.96 3.28 14.43
C GLY A 70 8.89 2.22 14.12
N GLY A 71 8.98 1.52 12.98
CA GLY A 71 8.31 0.24 12.80
C GLY A 71 6.85 0.29 12.32
N ASP A 72 6.48 1.39 11.66
CA ASP A 72 5.23 1.46 10.90
C ASP A 72 5.21 0.37 9.80
N ASP A 73 4.01 0.00 9.36
CA ASP A 73 3.84 -1.11 8.42
C ASP A 73 3.28 -0.66 7.07
N LEU A 74 3.57 -1.44 6.03
CA LEU A 74 2.92 -1.36 4.75
C LEU A 74 2.30 -2.72 4.46
N VAL A 75 0.99 -2.74 4.24
CA VAL A 75 0.24 -3.98 4.06
C VAL A 75 -0.30 -4.04 2.64
N ILE A 76 -0.11 -5.18 1.96
CA ILE A 76 -0.83 -5.48 0.72
C ILE A 76 -2.17 -6.12 1.09
N LEU A 77 -3.25 -5.55 0.58
CA LEU A 77 -4.61 -6.10 0.64
C LEU A 77 -4.90 -6.83 -0.68
N LEU A 78 -4.76 -8.16 -0.67
CA LEU A 78 -5.04 -9.01 -1.83
C LEU A 78 -6.54 -9.13 -2.06
N GLY A 79 -6.98 -8.97 -3.32
CA GLY A 79 -8.40 -8.86 -3.66
C GLY A 79 -9.08 -7.64 -3.03
N GLY A 80 -8.30 -6.61 -2.69
CA GLY A 80 -8.77 -5.40 -2.01
C GLY A 80 -9.74 -4.58 -2.86
N ARG A 81 -10.85 -4.14 -2.27
CA ARG A 81 -11.87 -3.27 -2.88
C ARG A 81 -12.34 -2.20 -1.88
N ILE A 82 -12.64 -1.01 -2.37
CA ILE A 82 -13.29 0.07 -1.60
C ILE A 82 -14.70 0.22 -2.16
N ASN A 83 -15.70 0.05 -1.31
CA ASN A 83 -17.13 0.05 -1.69
C ASN A 83 -17.79 1.41 -1.44
N THR A 84 -17.07 2.49 -1.73
CA THR A 84 -17.56 3.87 -1.56
C THR A 84 -16.72 4.83 -2.38
N ASP A 85 -17.34 5.93 -2.78
CA ASP A 85 -16.69 6.99 -3.57
C ASP A 85 -16.22 8.14 -2.67
N GLN A 86 -16.35 8.02 -1.35
CA GLN A 86 -15.93 9.03 -0.38
C GLN A 86 -14.40 9.09 -0.25
N GLU A 87 -13.83 10.29 -0.10
CA GLU A 87 -12.39 10.47 0.13
C GLU A 87 -11.94 9.91 1.49
N ILE A 88 -12.81 10.00 2.49
CA ILE A 88 -12.61 9.48 3.83
C ILE A 88 -13.44 8.20 3.97
N VAL A 89 -12.77 7.08 4.23
CA VAL A 89 -13.38 5.75 4.32
C VAL A 89 -13.18 5.13 5.70
N GLY A 90 -14.06 4.24 6.11
CA GLY A 90 -13.89 3.38 7.26
C GLY A 90 -13.46 1.97 6.86
N PHE A 91 -12.98 1.18 7.84
CA PHE A 91 -12.68 -0.24 7.59
C PHE A 91 -13.87 -1.03 7.04
N ARG A 92 -15.11 -0.65 7.39
CA ARG A 92 -16.34 -1.27 6.87
C ARG A 92 -16.51 -1.09 5.36
N ASP A 93 -15.91 -0.05 4.80
CA ASP A 93 -16.00 0.29 3.38
C ASP A 93 -14.92 -0.44 2.58
N VAL A 94 -13.97 -1.11 3.24
CA VAL A 94 -12.87 -1.83 2.62
C VAL A 94 -13.07 -3.34 2.79
N GLN A 95 -13.02 -4.06 1.68
CA GLN A 95 -13.00 -5.52 1.66
C GLN A 95 -11.66 -5.99 1.12
N CYS A 96 -11.17 -7.11 1.62
CA CYS A 96 -10.11 -7.85 0.96
C CYS A 96 -10.18 -9.34 1.33
N GLN A 97 -9.49 -10.15 0.55
CA GLN A 97 -9.40 -11.59 0.80
C GLN A 97 -8.28 -11.92 1.79
N LYS A 98 -7.18 -11.16 1.73
CA LYS A 98 -6.00 -11.42 2.57
C LYS A 98 -5.22 -10.14 2.84
N HIS A 99 -4.80 -9.98 4.11
CA HIS A 99 -3.87 -8.96 4.55
C HIS A 99 -2.45 -9.55 4.58
N VAL A 100 -1.49 -8.90 3.92
CA VAL A 100 -0.09 -9.33 3.92
C VAL A 100 0.79 -8.16 4.30
N SER A 101 1.29 -8.17 5.54
CA SER A 101 2.33 -7.23 5.99
C SER A 101 3.59 -7.39 5.14
N LEU A 102 4.19 -6.27 4.71
CA LEU A 102 5.46 -6.25 4.00
C LEU A 102 6.66 -6.07 4.92
N LYS A 103 6.42 -5.92 6.23
CA LYS A 103 7.47 -5.85 7.22
C LYS A 103 8.40 -7.07 7.13
N ASP A 104 9.69 -6.78 7.14
CA ASP A 104 10.78 -7.77 7.09
C ASP A 104 10.83 -8.66 5.83
N LYS A 105 10.02 -8.39 4.82
CA LYS A 105 10.07 -9.11 3.54
C LYS A 105 11.22 -8.63 2.66
N SER A 106 11.84 -9.58 1.97
CA SER A 106 12.76 -9.30 0.88
C SER A 106 12.02 -8.77 -0.36
N GLN A 107 12.74 -8.05 -1.21
CA GLN A 107 12.25 -7.58 -2.51
C GLN A 107 11.66 -8.72 -3.36
N GLY A 108 12.31 -9.88 -3.39
CA GLY A 108 11.84 -11.06 -4.12
C GLY A 108 10.53 -11.63 -3.57
N GLU A 109 10.35 -11.65 -2.24
CA GLU A 109 9.08 -12.04 -1.63
C GLU A 109 7.95 -11.06 -1.96
N ILE A 110 8.23 -9.75 -1.91
CA ILE A 110 7.25 -8.71 -2.27
C ILE A 110 6.81 -8.89 -3.72
N ARG A 111 7.77 -9.07 -4.64
CA ARG A 111 7.49 -9.36 -6.05
C ARG A 111 6.58 -10.58 -6.22
N GLY A 112 6.90 -11.70 -5.56
CA GLY A 112 6.09 -12.91 -5.64
C GLY A 112 4.68 -12.76 -5.03
N ILE A 113 4.48 -11.80 -4.11
CA ILE A 113 3.14 -11.44 -3.60
C ILE A 113 2.37 -10.62 -4.65
N LEU A 114 3.02 -9.66 -5.30
CA LEU A 114 2.41 -8.84 -6.36
C LEU A 114 2.01 -9.67 -7.57
N GLU A 115 2.86 -10.58 -8.03
CA GLU A 115 2.56 -11.48 -9.16
C GLU A 115 1.31 -12.35 -8.89
N LYS A 116 1.11 -12.76 -7.63
CA LYS A 116 -0.11 -13.46 -7.20
C LYS A 116 -1.33 -12.54 -7.15
N ALA A 117 -1.14 -11.27 -6.80
CA ALA A 117 -2.21 -10.28 -6.73
C ALA A 117 -2.78 -9.94 -8.12
N VAL A 118 -1.93 -9.98 -9.14
CA VAL A 118 -2.27 -9.73 -10.54
C VAL A 118 -2.98 -10.93 -11.20
N SER A 119 -2.65 -12.14 -10.75
CA SER A 119 -3.15 -13.39 -11.34
C SER A 119 -4.51 -13.86 -10.78
N ALA A 120 -5.12 -13.10 -9.86
CA ALA A 120 -6.31 -13.48 -9.08
C ALA A 120 -7.52 -12.62 -9.44
#